data_AF-A0AAJ1CBB0-F1
#
_entry.id   AF-A0AAJ1CBB0-F1
#
_cell.length_a   1.000
_cell.length_b   1.000
_cell.length_c   1.000
_cell.angle_alpha   90.00
_cell.angle_beta   90.00
_cell.angle_gamma   90.00
#
_symmetry.space_group_name_H-M   'P 1'
#
loop_
_entity.id
_entity.type
_entity.pdbx_description
1 polymer ?
#
loop_
_entity_poly.entity_id
_entity_poly.type
_entity_poly.pdbx_seq_one_letter_code
_entity_poly.pdbx_strand_id
1 'polypeptide(L)'
;MSKIFPRFFLPLLAAAFIVACIRIPKQPQTTDPDTTPLTYRFDGGADLTALFTLQASYIAADGRTQTEQIASLPWAKEVGVSAPFGARLDVRFRKKADYPRQDVYAVGFSGGIDCASANAAIPPPLGLSRAGGAGNIVRLRFSLPDGVSPDDVSLRFAPLKYDKHFAFTFTCDDSYVTAYSLVWSLINARWIDDREFRHLDGIPTSGYVPDHALVMTDGCGNDRRFGFSCSVWPTWGRADDPANTYVKDLVRTGANSMYISWEELRLLSDFGVSMLFHNVDERVYGKADPALIAQGFRDDYDKVCEKLGLRMKVLGLPDGNEAYAEAAQQSDLIHFTRNSLAWQTRIYLHTCGDLRKGQTYGGGNNSDPDKKLAELAEQAVSGNPYWVGLTIHRGDRSYAEMLEKVYRLYGKAGSDALWVASWDEVYEYVAMREGARIRKDTEGRTVTFEIEMPVDESFWFRDISLLVDGLGGDCGVEPLSDNIVGLARAPRGGGMLVNVNFNPRLPALAEKYTAVYEREYTDAALADARYFVSQLLPSLAAPFEQRLGAVVAPSQGELAAGRIEAYLAQMDGYAVTVQRDLPAAE
;
A
#
# COMPACT_ATOMS: atom_id res chain seq x y z
N MET A 1 -15.74 -5.69 38.23
CA MET A 1 -14.34 -5.99 37.88
C MET A 1 -14.09 -5.46 36.49
N SER A 2 -13.08 -4.60 36.34
CA SER A 2 -12.90 -3.61 35.27
C SER A 2 -12.60 -4.22 33.90
N LYS A 3 -13.35 -3.80 32.87
CA LYS A 3 -12.98 -3.96 31.46
C LYS A 3 -12.43 -2.62 30.96
N ILE A 4 -11.19 -2.63 30.51
CA ILE A 4 -10.47 -1.49 29.94
C ILE A 4 -10.75 -1.48 28.44
N PHE A 5 -11.29 -0.37 27.91
CA PHE A 5 -11.48 -0.12 26.48
C PHE A 5 -10.23 0.54 25.87
N PRO A 6 -9.76 0.16 24.66
CA PRO A 6 -8.71 0.90 23.96
C PRO A 6 -9.28 2.09 23.17
N ARG A 7 -8.40 3.07 22.96
CA ARG A 7 -8.62 4.48 22.55
C ARG A 7 -8.39 4.65 21.03
N PHE A 8 -9.14 5.53 20.35
CA PHE A 8 -9.16 5.68 18.86
C PHE A 8 -8.69 7.04 18.31
N PHE A 9 -8.30 7.04 17.02
CA PHE A 9 -7.78 8.11 16.15
C PHE A 9 -8.58 8.22 14.83
N LEU A 10 -8.71 9.42 14.21
CA LEU A 10 -9.40 9.66 12.91
C LEU A 10 -8.73 10.81 12.08
N PRO A 11 -8.58 10.72 10.74
CA PRO A 11 -8.06 11.79 9.87
C PRO A 11 -9.14 12.61 9.11
N LEU A 12 -8.77 13.81 8.62
CA LEU A 12 -9.60 14.84 7.93
C LEU A 12 -9.90 14.53 6.44
N LEU A 13 -11.08 14.93 5.95
CA LEU A 13 -11.56 14.80 4.55
C LEU A 13 -11.72 16.17 3.84
N ALA A 14 -11.43 16.23 2.53
CA ALA A 14 -11.53 17.42 1.67
C ALA A 14 -12.86 17.48 0.88
N ALA A 15 -13.34 18.70 0.56
CA ALA A 15 -14.71 19.01 0.11
C ALA A 15 -14.88 19.26 -1.42
N ALA A 16 -16.09 19.04 -1.94
CA ALA A 16 -16.60 19.62 -3.20
C ALA A 16 -18.14 19.79 -3.18
N PHE A 17 -18.65 20.88 -3.78
CA PHE A 17 -20.06 21.35 -3.83
C PHE A 17 -20.72 21.08 -5.21
N ILE A 18 -22.07 21.02 -5.27
CA ILE A 18 -23.00 21.66 -6.26
C ILE A 18 -24.49 21.38 -5.88
N VAL A 19 -25.39 22.34 -6.18
CA VAL A 19 -26.81 22.48 -5.76
C VAL A 19 -27.79 22.42 -6.96
N ALA A 20 -29.02 21.90 -6.77
CA ALA A 20 -30.24 22.37 -7.47
C ALA A 20 -31.53 22.03 -6.67
N CYS A 21 -32.52 22.94 -6.64
CA CYS A 21 -33.75 22.92 -5.82
C CYS A 21 -35.05 23.07 -6.67
N ILE A 22 -36.15 22.35 -6.36
CA ILE A 22 -37.56 22.68 -6.75
C ILE A 22 -38.54 22.25 -5.60
N ARG A 23 -39.71 22.90 -5.44
CA ARG A 23 -40.57 23.01 -4.21
C ARG A 23 -42.08 22.60 -4.39
N ILE A 24 -42.67 21.96 -3.33
CA ILE A 24 -44.06 22.05 -2.72
C ILE A 24 -45.27 21.34 -3.43
N PRO A 25 -46.44 20.90 -2.82
CA PRO A 25 -46.96 20.79 -1.41
C PRO A 25 -47.23 19.33 -0.91
N LYS A 26 -48.32 18.97 -0.19
CA LYS A 26 -48.45 17.76 0.69
C LYS A 26 -49.73 16.91 0.47
N GLN A 27 -49.61 15.57 0.60
CA GLN A 27 -50.49 14.51 1.21
C GLN A 27 -51.95 14.28 0.72
N PRO A 28 -52.64 13.12 0.96
CA PRO A 28 -52.31 11.90 1.76
C PRO A 28 -52.58 10.49 1.12
N GLN A 29 -52.12 9.45 1.83
CA GLN A 29 -52.44 7.98 1.86
C GLN A 29 -53.40 7.34 0.82
N THR A 30 -52.95 6.23 0.19
CA THR A 30 -53.71 4.96 0.00
C THR A 30 -52.76 3.79 -0.32
N THR A 31 -53.16 2.58 0.09
CA THR A 31 -52.56 1.27 -0.26
C THR A 31 -52.94 0.89 -1.70
N ASP A 32 -51.93 0.68 -2.56
CA ASP A 32 -52.09 0.28 -3.96
C ASP A 32 -51.17 -0.94 -4.25
N PRO A 33 -51.62 -1.99 -4.96
CA PRO A 33 -50.80 -3.18 -5.27
C PRO A 33 -49.54 -2.92 -6.09
N ASP A 34 -49.38 -1.69 -6.62
CA ASP A 34 -48.29 -1.26 -7.52
C ASP A 34 -47.22 -0.39 -6.81
N THR A 35 -47.12 -0.46 -5.48
CA THR A 35 -46.14 0.32 -4.69
C THR A 35 -45.02 -0.56 -4.13
N THR A 36 -43.76 -0.18 -4.37
CA THR A 36 -42.58 -0.84 -3.76
C THR A 36 -42.32 -0.20 -2.39
N PRO A 37 -42.22 -0.97 -1.29
CA PRO A 37 -41.85 -0.41 0.01
C PRO A 37 -40.37 -0.02 0.02
N LEU A 38 -40.11 1.22 0.43
CA LEU A 38 -38.80 1.79 0.65
C LEU A 38 -38.56 2.03 2.13
N THR A 39 -37.41 1.63 2.65
CA THR A 39 -37.00 2.02 4.02
C THR A 39 -35.79 2.95 3.95
N TYR A 40 -36.00 4.22 4.32
CA TYR A 40 -34.93 5.15 4.65
C TYR A 40 -34.40 4.83 6.04
N ARG A 41 -33.09 4.79 6.21
CA ARG A 41 -32.44 4.56 7.50
C ARG A 41 -31.31 5.55 7.69
N PHE A 42 -31.15 6.01 8.91
CA PHE A 42 -30.00 6.78 9.33
C PHE A 42 -29.67 6.39 10.77
N ASP A 43 -28.47 5.86 10.98
CA ASP A 43 -27.97 5.44 12.28
C ASP A 43 -26.66 6.15 12.59
N GLY A 44 -26.30 6.22 13.86
CA GLY A 44 -25.03 6.78 14.27
C GLY A 44 -24.72 6.60 15.74
N GLY A 45 -23.48 6.93 16.08
CA GLY A 45 -22.94 6.78 17.41
C GLY A 45 -23.70 7.61 18.44
N ALA A 46 -23.62 7.17 19.69
CA ALA A 46 -24.43 7.68 20.79
C ALA A 46 -24.27 9.19 21.04
N ASP A 47 -23.15 9.79 20.64
CA ASP A 47 -22.87 11.21 20.86
C ASP A 47 -23.33 12.11 19.70
N LEU A 48 -23.78 11.54 18.58
CA LEU A 48 -24.07 12.32 17.36
C LEU A 48 -25.21 13.32 17.55
N THR A 49 -26.29 12.92 18.23
CA THR A 49 -27.43 13.79 18.54
C THR A 49 -27.14 14.75 19.69
N ALA A 50 -26.10 14.50 20.49
CA ALA A 50 -25.60 15.43 21.51
C ALA A 50 -24.76 16.55 20.88
N LEU A 51 -24.03 16.25 19.80
CA LEU A 51 -23.15 17.18 19.08
C LEU A 51 -23.87 17.97 17.98
N PHE A 52 -24.84 17.35 17.30
CA PHE A 52 -25.51 17.93 16.14
C PHE A 52 -27.02 17.90 16.30
N THR A 53 -27.66 18.90 15.69
CA THR A 53 -29.06 18.80 15.28
C THR A 53 -29.07 18.16 13.90
N LEU A 54 -29.76 17.03 13.78
CA LEU A 54 -29.81 16.22 12.56
C LEU A 54 -31.18 16.35 11.92
N GLN A 55 -31.20 16.69 10.65
CA GLN A 55 -32.44 16.86 9.89
C GLN A 55 -32.41 15.93 8.67
N ALA A 56 -33.29 14.93 8.67
CA ALA A 56 -33.50 14.06 7.52
C ALA A 56 -34.45 14.73 6.53
N SER A 57 -34.10 14.68 5.25
CA SER A 57 -34.98 15.01 4.13
C SER A 57 -35.05 13.83 3.20
N TYR A 58 -36.21 13.23 3.03
CA TYR A 58 -36.39 12.01 2.22
C TYR A 58 -37.58 12.15 1.28
N ILE A 59 -37.67 11.29 0.27
CA ILE A 59 -38.76 11.31 -0.70
C ILE A 59 -39.93 10.49 -0.14
N ALA A 60 -41.10 11.12 -0.01
CA ALA A 60 -42.29 10.48 0.51
C ALA A 60 -43.05 9.72 -0.58
N ALA A 61 -44.09 8.98 -0.17
CA ALA A 61 -44.95 8.17 -1.03
C ALA A 61 -45.53 8.92 -2.26
N ASP A 62 -45.73 10.23 -2.14
CA ASP A 62 -46.26 11.10 -3.17
C ASP A 62 -45.18 11.71 -4.09
N GLY A 63 -43.94 11.23 -4.00
CA GLY A 63 -42.80 11.67 -4.81
C GLY A 63 -42.16 12.99 -4.36
N ARG A 64 -42.59 13.57 -3.22
CA ARG A 64 -42.08 14.87 -2.74
C ARG A 64 -41.10 14.72 -1.59
N THR A 65 -40.16 15.66 -1.48
CA THR A 65 -39.23 15.71 -0.34
C THR A 65 -39.97 16.13 0.94
N GLN A 66 -39.94 15.26 1.94
CA GLN A 66 -40.35 15.52 3.31
C GLN A 66 -39.12 15.71 4.18
N THR A 67 -39.16 16.70 5.08
CA THR A 67 -38.08 16.98 6.03
C THR A 67 -38.57 16.84 7.45
N GLU A 68 -37.81 16.15 8.30
CA GLU A 68 -38.07 16.02 9.73
C GLU A 68 -36.77 16.03 10.55
N GLN A 69 -36.88 16.42 11.82
CA GLN A 69 -35.76 16.35 12.75
C GLN A 69 -35.61 14.92 13.24
N ILE A 70 -34.36 14.43 13.26
CA ILE A 70 -34.03 13.15 13.86
C ILE A 70 -33.87 13.38 15.37
N ALA A 71 -34.89 12.95 16.13
CA ALA A 71 -34.92 13.12 17.59
C ALA A 71 -34.03 12.09 18.33
N SER A 72 -33.83 10.92 17.73
CA SER A 72 -33.04 9.82 18.28
C SER A 72 -32.52 8.92 17.16
N LEU A 73 -31.40 8.24 17.43
CA LEU A 73 -30.83 7.21 16.56
C LEU A 73 -31.03 5.82 17.22
N PRO A 74 -31.21 4.74 16.43
CA PRO A 74 -31.36 4.72 14.98
C PRO A 74 -32.67 5.38 14.54
N TRP A 75 -32.63 6.06 13.38
CA TRP A 75 -33.79 6.63 12.72
C TRP A 75 -34.12 5.80 11.48
N ALA A 76 -35.40 5.46 11.31
CA ALA A 76 -35.86 4.76 10.13
C ALA A 76 -37.23 5.28 9.71
N LYS A 77 -37.45 5.34 8.40
CA LYS A 77 -38.73 5.73 7.80
C LYS A 77 -39.07 4.81 6.64
N GLU A 78 -40.17 4.09 6.79
CA GLU A 78 -40.74 3.32 5.69
C GLU A 78 -41.77 4.15 4.92
N VAL A 79 -41.71 4.10 3.60
CA VAL A 79 -42.66 4.74 2.69
C VAL A 79 -42.98 3.79 1.54
N GLY A 80 -44.23 3.76 1.08
CA GLY A 80 -44.63 3.03 -0.14
C GLY A 80 -44.64 3.98 -1.33
N VAL A 81 -44.10 3.58 -2.48
CA VAL A 81 -43.79 4.47 -3.61
C VAL A 81 -43.95 3.74 -4.94
N SER A 82 -44.57 4.39 -5.93
CA SER A 82 -44.84 3.84 -7.26
C SER A 82 -43.73 4.21 -8.26
N ALA A 83 -43.29 3.25 -9.06
CA ALA A 83 -42.21 3.44 -10.04
C ALA A 83 -42.67 4.12 -11.35
N PRO A 84 -41.77 4.78 -12.12
CA PRO A 84 -40.37 5.04 -11.80
C PRO A 84 -40.17 6.31 -10.96
N PHE A 85 -39.30 6.27 -9.94
CA PHE A 85 -38.89 7.45 -9.19
C PHE A 85 -37.47 7.29 -8.59
N GLY A 86 -36.75 8.39 -8.44
CA GLY A 86 -35.46 8.41 -7.72
C GLY A 86 -35.70 8.65 -6.24
N ALA A 87 -35.24 7.74 -5.37
CA ALA A 87 -35.28 7.88 -3.92
C ALA A 87 -34.05 8.62 -3.41
N ARG A 88 -34.23 9.50 -2.44
CA ARG A 88 -33.15 10.31 -1.88
C ARG A 88 -33.37 10.51 -0.39
N LEU A 89 -32.30 10.48 0.38
CA LEU A 89 -32.22 10.85 1.79
C LEU A 89 -31.05 11.81 1.98
N ASP A 90 -31.34 13.05 2.36
CA ASP A 90 -30.36 14.03 2.80
C ASP A 90 -30.44 14.18 4.32
N VAL A 91 -29.40 13.81 5.06
CA VAL A 91 -29.30 14.11 6.49
C VAL A 91 -28.33 15.27 6.69
N ARG A 92 -28.88 16.42 7.08
CA ARG A 92 -28.11 17.63 7.36
C ARG A 92 -27.71 17.71 8.82
N PHE A 93 -26.45 18.04 9.01
CA PHE A 93 -25.83 18.27 10.30
C PHE A 93 -25.80 19.76 10.57
N ARG A 94 -26.21 20.15 11.77
CA ARG A 94 -26.03 21.51 12.30
C ARG A 94 -25.36 21.38 13.64
N LYS A 95 -24.16 21.95 13.79
CA LYS A 95 -23.47 21.86 15.09
C LYS A 95 -24.32 22.53 16.17
N LYS A 96 -24.33 21.96 17.37
CA LYS A 96 -24.92 22.61 18.55
C LYS A 96 -23.90 23.58 19.14
N ALA A 97 -24.39 24.74 19.59
CA ALA A 97 -23.56 25.72 20.27
C ALA A 97 -23.03 25.17 21.61
N ASP A 98 -23.86 24.37 22.28
CA ASP A 98 -23.53 23.71 23.54
C ASP A 98 -23.64 22.19 23.39
N TYR A 99 -22.58 21.49 23.76
CA TYR A 99 -22.51 20.04 23.76
C TYR A 99 -21.65 19.56 24.95
N PRO A 100 -21.92 18.35 25.48
CA PRO A 100 -21.19 17.85 26.65
C PRO A 100 -19.73 17.61 26.25
N ARG A 101 -18.80 18.26 26.97
CA ARG A 101 -17.37 18.02 26.75
C ARG A 101 -16.96 16.65 27.29
N GLN A 102 -16.42 15.84 26.42
CA GLN A 102 -15.94 14.49 26.72
C GLN A 102 -14.57 14.27 26.09
N ASP A 103 -13.80 13.36 26.68
CA ASP A 103 -12.48 12.97 26.16
C ASP A 103 -12.60 12.14 24.87
N VAL A 104 -13.76 11.50 24.63
CA VAL A 104 -14.04 10.64 23.48
C VAL A 104 -15.50 10.84 23.07
N TYR A 105 -15.77 10.84 21.76
CA TYR A 105 -17.13 10.89 21.21
C TYR A 105 -17.34 9.75 20.20
N ALA A 106 -18.45 9.03 20.33
CA ALA A 106 -18.96 8.07 19.36
C ALA A 106 -19.79 8.80 18.30
N VAL A 107 -19.16 9.13 17.16
CA VAL A 107 -19.73 10.01 16.14
C VAL A 107 -19.91 9.40 14.75
N GLY A 108 -19.58 8.11 14.58
CA GLY A 108 -19.79 7.42 13.31
C GLY A 108 -21.26 7.41 12.90
N PHE A 109 -21.58 7.40 11.62
CA PHE A 109 -22.95 7.33 11.13
C PHE A 109 -23.06 6.55 9.83
N SER A 110 -24.26 6.07 9.53
CA SER A 110 -24.58 5.40 8.27
C SER A 110 -25.97 5.82 7.82
N GLY A 111 -26.13 6.02 6.51
CA GLY A 111 -27.43 6.27 5.88
C GLY A 111 -27.70 5.18 4.86
N GLY A 112 -28.95 4.74 4.76
CA GLY A 112 -29.37 3.68 3.85
C GLY A 112 -30.73 3.97 3.22
N ILE A 113 -30.91 3.49 2.00
CA ILE A 113 -32.20 3.40 1.32
C ILE A 113 -32.33 1.96 0.83
N ASP A 114 -33.18 1.20 1.51
CA ASP A 114 -33.42 -0.21 1.19
C ASP A 114 -34.59 -0.32 0.20
N CYS A 115 -34.30 -0.70 -1.04
CA CYS A 115 -35.20 -1.31 -2.04
C CYS A 115 -34.42 -2.39 -2.83
N ALA A 116 -34.91 -2.85 -3.99
CA ALA A 116 -34.20 -3.73 -4.92
C ALA A 116 -33.50 -2.94 -6.05
N SER A 117 -32.20 -3.25 -6.30
CA SER A 117 -31.29 -2.96 -7.46
C SER A 117 -31.00 -1.55 -8.07
N ALA A 118 -29.68 -1.19 -8.11
CA ALA A 118 -28.77 -0.69 -9.19
C ALA A 118 -28.74 0.73 -9.86
N ASN A 119 -27.56 1.40 -9.70
CA ASN A 119 -26.57 2.14 -10.56
C ASN A 119 -26.85 2.95 -11.87
N ALA A 120 -26.11 4.09 -12.05
CA ALA A 120 -25.35 4.53 -13.27
C ALA A 120 -24.47 5.81 -13.07
N ALA A 121 -23.49 6.10 -13.97
CA ALA A 121 -22.33 7.05 -13.87
C ALA A 121 -22.09 7.98 -15.11
N ILE A 122 -21.21 9.02 -15.06
CA ILE A 122 -20.48 9.73 -16.21
C ILE A 122 -19.16 10.50 -15.71
N PRO A 123 -18.30 11.27 -16.49
CA PRO A 123 -16.93 11.01 -17.09
C PRO A 123 -15.71 11.95 -16.62
N PRO A 124 -14.49 11.94 -17.25
CA PRO A 124 -13.16 12.36 -16.68
C PRO A 124 -12.39 13.54 -17.37
N PRO A 125 -11.12 13.87 -16.96
CA PRO A 125 -10.05 14.25 -17.92
C PRO A 125 -8.56 13.86 -17.59
N LEU A 126 -7.68 14.04 -18.62
CA LEU A 126 -6.22 13.79 -18.86
C LEU A 126 -5.20 14.45 -17.86
N GLY A 127 -3.89 14.17 -17.73
CA GLY A 127 -2.83 13.35 -18.39
C GLY A 127 -1.48 14.12 -18.43
N LEU A 128 -0.30 13.54 -18.11
CA LEU A 128 1.06 14.15 -18.32
C LEU A 128 2.24 13.13 -18.31
N SER A 129 3.37 13.51 -18.92
CA SER A 129 4.37 12.69 -19.65
C SER A 129 5.71 12.35 -18.95
N ARG A 130 6.54 11.54 -19.62
CA ARG A 130 7.76 10.80 -19.20
C ARG A 130 9.04 11.30 -19.92
N ALA A 131 10.20 11.22 -19.26
CA ALA A 131 11.54 11.45 -19.84
C ALA A 131 12.49 10.26 -19.52
N GLY A 132 13.32 9.89 -20.50
CA GLY A 132 14.19 8.69 -20.53
C GLY A 132 15.56 8.84 -19.85
N GLY A 133 16.18 7.70 -19.49
CA GLY A 133 17.37 7.62 -18.64
C GLY A 133 18.72 7.47 -19.37
N ALA A 134 19.75 8.09 -18.79
CA ALA A 134 21.16 7.68 -18.88
C ALA A 134 21.47 6.70 -17.74
N GLY A 135 22.49 5.83 -17.89
CA GLY A 135 22.92 4.90 -16.83
C GLY A 135 23.17 5.64 -15.50
N ASN A 136 22.81 5.02 -14.36
CA ASN A 136 23.03 5.63 -13.05
C ASN A 136 24.43 5.26 -12.54
N ILE A 137 25.23 6.30 -12.25
CA ILE A 137 26.58 6.17 -11.72
C ILE A 137 26.59 6.53 -10.24
N VAL A 138 27.19 5.69 -9.42
CA VAL A 138 27.45 5.91 -8.00
C VAL A 138 28.95 5.91 -7.77
N ARG A 139 29.47 6.92 -7.05
CA ARG A 139 30.89 7.03 -6.69
C ARG A 139 31.06 7.06 -5.17
N LEU A 140 31.94 6.22 -4.67
CA LEU A 140 32.28 6.10 -3.25
C LEU A 140 33.79 6.22 -3.06
N ARG A 141 34.23 7.02 -2.10
CA ARG A 141 35.64 7.12 -1.69
C ARG A 141 35.84 6.53 -0.31
N PHE A 142 36.88 5.71 -0.18
CA PHE A 142 37.32 5.08 1.06
C PHE A 142 38.64 5.70 1.49
N SER A 143 38.72 6.15 2.75
CA SER A 143 39.96 6.63 3.36
C SER A 143 40.63 5.50 4.13
N LEU A 144 41.78 5.03 3.66
CA LEU A 144 42.41 3.82 4.19
C LEU A 144 43.23 4.10 5.45
N PRO A 145 43.20 3.18 6.44
CA PRO A 145 44.12 3.21 7.58
C PRO A 145 45.59 3.07 7.16
N ASP A 146 46.50 3.45 8.06
CA ASP A 146 47.93 3.22 7.83
C ASP A 146 48.25 1.72 7.73
N GLY A 147 49.11 1.38 6.76
CA GLY A 147 49.53 0.00 6.50
C GLY A 147 48.58 -0.81 5.61
N VAL A 148 47.43 -0.25 5.21
CA VAL A 148 46.53 -0.88 4.22
C VAL A 148 46.92 -0.43 2.82
N SER A 149 47.21 -1.38 1.94
CA SER A 149 47.50 -1.09 0.53
C SER A 149 46.21 -0.79 -0.23
N PRO A 150 46.13 0.30 -1.00
CA PRO A 150 45.01 0.54 -1.91
C PRO A 150 44.77 -0.60 -2.89
N ASP A 151 45.82 -1.32 -3.29
CA ASP A 151 45.73 -2.43 -4.26
C ASP A 151 44.97 -3.63 -3.70
N ASP A 152 45.04 -3.86 -2.38
CA ASP A 152 44.40 -5.00 -1.70
C ASP A 152 42.89 -4.78 -1.50
N VAL A 153 42.41 -3.54 -1.66
CA VAL A 153 40.99 -3.21 -1.49
C VAL A 153 40.19 -3.65 -2.71
N SER A 154 39.14 -4.43 -2.49
CA SER A 154 38.24 -4.87 -3.56
C SER A 154 36.78 -4.61 -3.19
N LEU A 155 35.94 -4.42 -4.20
CA LEU A 155 34.52 -4.16 -4.03
C LEU A 155 33.74 -5.13 -4.90
N ARG A 156 32.72 -5.74 -4.30
CA ARG A 156 31.73 -6.57 -5.00
C ARG A 156 30.35 -6.29 -4.44
N PHE A 157 29.33 -6.61 -5.20
CA PHE A 157 27.98 -6.66 -4.66
C PHE A 157 27.87 -7.81 -3.65
N ALA A 158 27.06 -7.60 -2.61
CA ALA A 158 26.58 -8.70 -1.80
C ALA A 158 25.72 -9.62 -2.70
N PRO A 159 25.71 -10.95 -2.47
CA PRO A 159 24.87 -11.83 -3.28
C PRO A 159 23.38 -11.52 -3.08
N LEU A 160 22.95 -11.23 -1.86
CA LEU A 160 21.62 -10.69 -1.58
C LEU A 160 21.76 -9.32 -0.94
N LYS A 161 20.75 -8.47 -1.14
CA LYS A 161 20.68 -7.18 -0.48
C LYS A 161 20.84 -7.36 1.04
N TYR A 162 21.52 -6.40 1.68
CA TYR A 162 21.85 -6.38 3.11
C TYR A 162 22.73 -7.54 3.61
N ASP A 163 23.41 -8.23 2.69
CA ASP A 163 24.24 -9.42 2.98
C ASP A 163 23.42 -10.54 3.67
N LYS A 164 22.14 -10.65 3.30
CA LYS A 164 21.27 -11.72 3.78
C LYS A 164 21.67 -13.07 3.20
N HIS A 165 21.33 -14.13 3.92
CA HIS A 165 21.68 -15.49 3.54
C HIS A 165 20.70 -16.07 2.51
N PHE A 166 19.40 -15.83 2.65
CA PHE A 166 18.36 -16.37 1.77
C PHE A 166 17.22 -15.37 1.58
N ALA A 167 16.33 -15.60 0.61
CA ALA A 167 15.28 -14.66 0.22
C ALA A 167 13.88 -15.30 0.21
N PHE A 168 12.89 -14.49 0.60
CA PHE A 168 11.47 -14.84 0.58
C PHE A 168 10.65 -13.71 -0.04
N THR A 169 9.73 -14.07 -0.94
CA THR A 169 8.76 -13.14 -1.51
C THR A 169 7.35 -13.63 -1.27
N PHE A 170 6.53 -12.75 -0.70
CA PHE A 170 5.10 -12.97 -0.47
C PHE A 170 4.28 -12.21 -1.51
N THR A 171 3.19 -12.79 -2.01
CA THR A 171 2.33 -12.15 -3.01
C THR A 171 0.85 -12.34 -2.68
N CYS A 172 0.09 -11.24 -2.72
CA CYS A 172 -1.38 -11.25 -2.75
C CYS A 172 -1.86 -11.08 -4.19
N ASP A 173 -2.53 -12.09 -4.73
CA ASP A 173 -3.14 -12.05 -6.06
C ASP A 173 -4.56 -11.44 -6.02
N ASP A 174 -5.12 -11.18 -7.19
CA ASP A 174 -6.52 -10.79 -7.41
C ASP A 174 -6.96 -9.44 -6.84
N SER A 175 -6.02 -8.54 -6.53
CA SER A 175 -6.35 -7.20 -6.01
C SER A 175 -7.17 -7.21 -4.71
N TYR A 176 -7.13 -8.27 -3.89
CA TYR A 176 -7.90 -8.31 -2.65
C TYR A 176 -7.44 -7.24 -1.65
N VAL A 177 -8.39 -6.55 -1.02
CA VAL A 177 -8.13 -5.54 0.02
C VAL A 177 -7.37 -6.11 1.23
N THR A 178 -7.38 -7.43 1.42
CA THR A 178 -6.59 -8.10 2.48
C THR A 178 -5.09 -7.87 2.36
N ALA A 179 -4.59 -7.49 1.17
CA ALA A 179 -3.23 -6.98 1.01
C ALA A 179 -2.99 -5.72 1.87
N TYR A 180 -3.97 -4.81 1.95
CA TYR A 180 -3.95 -3.64 2.81
C TYR A 180 -4.43 -3.96 4.25
N SER A 181 -5.64 -4.49 4.38
CA SER A 181 -6.37 -4.59 5.66
C SER A 181 -5.76 -5.57 6.63
N LEU A 182 -5.00 -6.55 6.12
CA LEU A 182 -4.34 -7.58 6.92
C LEU A 182 -2.82 -7.56 6.74
N VAL A 183 -2.31 -7.80 5.52
CA VAL A 183 -0.88 -8.07 5.31
C VAL A 183 -0.02 -6.82 5.54
N TRP A 184 -0.32 -5.73 4.82
CA TRP A 184 0.39 -4.46 5.02
C TRP A 184 0.17 -3.93 6.44
N SER A 185 -1.05 -4.06 6.97
CA SER A 185 -1.36 -3.60 8.32
C SER A 185 -0.58 -4.36 9.40
N LEU A 186 -0.43 -5.68 9.25
CA LEU A 186 0.43 -6.50 10.11
C LEU A 186 1.89 -6.05 10.05
N ILE A 187 2.46 -6.00 8.84
CA ILE A 187 3.87 -5.66 8.62
C ILE A 187 4.21 -4.29 9.21
N ASN A 188 3.30 -3.33 9.10
CA ASN A 188 3.53 -1.94 9.48
C ASN A 188 2.99 -1.60 10.88
N ALA A 189 2.57 -2.58 11.69
CA ALA A 189 1.96 -2.36 13.01
C ALA A 189 0.81 -1.35 12.95
N ARG A 190 -0.19 -1.65 12.13
CA ARG A 190 -1.40 -0.85 11.93
C ARG A 190 -2.62 -1.62 12.40
N TRP A 191 -3.72 -0.89 12.58
CA TRP A 191 -4.98 -1.49 13.00
C TRP A 191 -5.44 -2.58 12.02
N ILE A 192 -5.54 -3.80 12.52
CA ILE A 192 -6.16 -4.94 11.86
C ILE A 192 -7.55 -5.09 12.46
N ASP A 193 -8.55 -5.07 11.59
CA ASP A 193 -9.95 -5.16 11.98
C ASP A 193 -10.44 -6.61 11.90
N ASP A 194 -11.36 -7.00 12.79
CA ASP A 194 -12.07 -8.27 12.69
C ASP A 194 -12.97 -8.27 11.44
N ARG A 195 -13.38 -7.10 10.95
CA ARG A 195 -13.99 -6.96 9.63
C ARG A 195 -12.93 -7.15 8.56
N GLU A 196 -13.06 -8.26 7.85
CA GLU A 196 -12.13 -8.67 6.81
C GLU A 196 -11.85 -7.60 5.72
N PHE A 197 -12.91 -6.96 5.22
CA PHE A 197 -12.81 -5.94 4.19
C PHE A 197 -12.83 -4.54 4.79
N ARG A 198 -11.78 -4.20 5.52
CA ARG A 198 -11.57 -2.83 5.99
C ARG A 198 -10.78 -2.04 4.96
N HIS A 199 -11.41 -1.00 4.43
CA HIS A 199 -10.74 -0.03 3.58
C HIS A 199 -10.05 1.09 4.36
N LEU A 200 -9.14 1.78 3.69
CA LEU A 200 -8.57 3.05 4.13
C LEU A 200 -9.70 4.02 4.49
N ASP A 201 -9.53 4.76 5.58
CA ASP A 201 -10.55 5.62 6.21
C ASP A 201 -11.81 4.92 6.74
N GLY A 202 -11.90 3.59 6.60
CA GLY A 202 -12.93 2.78 7.23
C GLY A 202 -12.87 2.90 8.75
N ILE A 203 -14.01 3.27 9.35
CA ILE A 203 -14.18 3.32 10.81
C ILE A 203 -13.86 1.94 11.38
N PRO A 204 -12.86 1.83 12.27
CA PRO A 204 -12.54 0.59 12.95
C PRO A 204 -13.74 0.01 13.71
N THR A 205 -13.83 -1.32 13.76
CA THR A 205 -14.82 -2.04 14.57
C THR A 205 -14.15 -2.67 15.80
N SER A 206 -14.18 -3.99 15.94
CA SER A 206 -13.30 -4.73 16.84
C SER A 206 -12.04 -5.18 16.09
N GLY A 207 -10.95 -5.39 16.81
CA GLY A 207 -9.66 -5.68 16.20
C GLY A 207 -8.50 -5.38 17.15
N TYR A 208 -7.31 -5.27 16.59
CA TYR A 208 -6.09 -5.01 17.36
C TYR A 208 -5.02 -4.28 16.52
N VAL A 209 -4.06 -3.67 17.21
CA VAL A 209 -2.82 -3.19 16.60
C VAL A 209 -1.72 -4.19 16.98
N PRO A 210 -0.94 -4.73 16.03
CA PRO A 210 0.24 -5.53 16.35
C PRO A 210 1.23 -4.75 17.22
N ASP A 211 1.89 -5.42 18.17
CA ASP A 211 2.80 -4.78 19.11
C ASP A 211 4.06 -4.20 18.44
N HIS A 212 4.41 -4.68 17.25
CA HIS A 212 5.61 -4.30 16.52
C HIS A 212 5.43 -4.48 15.01
N ALA A 213 6.27 -3.78 14.25
CA ALA A 213 6.37 -3.95 12.81
C ALA A 213 7.22 -5.20 12.49
N LEU A 214 6.90 -5.87 11.39
CA LEU A 214 7.69 -7.01 10.90
C LEU A 214 8.86 -6.48 10.07
N VAL A 215 10.06 -6.61 10.62
CA VAL A 215 11.28 -6.04 10.05
C VAL A 215 12.42 -7.05 9.99
N MET A 216 13.28 -6.91 8.98
CA MET A 216 14.68 -7.34 9.00
C MET A 216 15.56 -6.11 9.23
N THR A 217 16.84 -6.26 9.55
CA THR A 217 17.79 -5.14 9.51
C THR A 217 18.47 -5.05 8.14
N ASP A 218 19.03 -3.89 7.82
CA ASP A 218 19.91 -3.74 6.67
C ASP A 218 21.35 -4.26 6.89
N GLY A 219 21.62 -4.94 8.00
CA GLY A 219 22.95 -5.39 8.38
C GLY A 219 23.87 -4.26 8.89
N CYS A 220 23.37 -3.02 8.92
CA CYS A 220 24.06 -1.83 9.43
C CYS A 220 23.32 -1.17 10.61
N GLY A 221 22.33 -1.86 11.18
CA GLY A 221 21.60 -1.43 12.37
C GLY A 221 20.29 -0.69 12.11
N ASN A 222 19.88 -0.51 10.85
CA ASN A 222 18.59 0.11 10.53
C ASN A 222 17.52 -0.93 10.19
N ASP A 223 16.28 -0.62 10.56
CA ASP A 223 15.14 -1.49 10.27
C ASP A 223 14.70 -1.35 8.81
N ARG A 224 14.31 -2.49 8.24
CA ARG A 224 13.73 -2.63 6.90
C ARG A 224 12.46 -3.46 7.04
N ARG A 225 11.31 -2.83 6.79
CA ARG A 225 10.01 -3.53 6.85
C ARG A 225 9.94 -4.57 5.74
N PHE A 226 9.23 -5.67 6.01
CA PHE A 226 9.02 -6.71 5.01
C PHE A 226 8.34 -6.16 3.76
N GLY A 227 8.95 -6.38 2.60
CA GLY A 227 8.33 -6.09 1.31
C GLY A 227 7.47 -7.26 0.83
N PHE A 228 6.47 -6.99 -0.01
CA PHE A 228 5.66 -8.02 -0.66
C PHE A 228 5.12 -7.51 -2.00
N SER A 229 4.39 -8.35 -2.72
CA SER A 229 3.82 -8.02 -4.03
C SER A 229 2.30 -8.11 -4.03
N CYS A 230 1.66 -7.26 -4.82
CA CYS A 230 0.23 -7.32 -5.13
C CYS A 230 0.07 -7.54 -6.63
N SER A 231 -0.54 -8.64 -7.05
CA SER A 231 -0.98 -8.77 -8.43
C SER A 231 -2.31 -8.04 -8.58
N VAL A 232 -2.38 -7.11 -9.54
CA VAL A 232 -3.49 -6.17 -9.67
C VAL A 232 -4.27 -6.39 -10.95
N TRP A 233 -5.52 -5.95 -10.95
CA TRP A 233 -6.41 -5.89 -12.11
C TRP A 233 -6.79 -4.44 -12.42
N PRO A 234 -5.86 -3.65 -13.01
CA PRO A 234 -6.01 -2.21 -13.19
C PRO A 234 -7.19 -1.81 -14.08
N THR A 235 -7.40 -2.55 -15.17
CA THR A 235 -8.43 -2.28 -16.17
C THR A 235 -9.64 -3.20 -16.06
N TRP A 236 -9.54 -4.29 -15.27
CA TRP A 236 -10.65 -5.23 -15.13
C TRP A 236 -11.84 -4.57 -14.44
N GLY A 237 -12.85 -4.33 -15.24
CA GLY A 237 -13.97 -3.50 -14.85
C GLY A 237 -14.57 -2.76 -16.02
N ARG A 238 -15.76 -2.20 -15.85
CA ARG A 238 -16.33 -1.34 -16.88
C ARG A 238 -16.07 0.10 -16.47
N ALA A 239 -15.33 0.86 -17.27
CA ALA A 239 -15.05 2.26 -16.96
C ALA A 239 -16.35 3.09 -16.86
N ASP A 240 -17.39 2.68 -17.58
CA ASP A 240 -18.76 3.21 -17.58
C ASP A 240 -19.65 2.66 -16.46
N ASP A 241 -19.23 1.56 -15.80
CA ASP A 241 -19.92 0.96 -14.66
C ASP A 241 -18.94 0.74 -13.48
N PRO A 242 -18.64 1.80 -12.71
CA PRO A 242 -17.69 1.77 -11.60
C PRO A 242 -18.07 0.81 -10.46
N ALA A 243 -19.32 0.32 -10.44
CA ALA A 243 -19.73 -0.69 -9.47
C ALA A 243 -19.11 -2.05 -9.79
N ASN A 244 -18.85 -2.32 -11.07
CA ASN A 244 -18.20 -3.53 -11.57
C ASN A 244 -16.71 -3.34 -11.89
N THR A 245 -16.13 -2.19 -11.53
CA THR A 245 -14.67 -1.99 -11.54
C THR A 245 -14.05 -2.49 -10.26
N TYR A 246 -13.02 -3.32 -10.40
CA TYR A 246 -12.38 -4.02 -9.29
C TYR A 246 -11.50 -3.05 -8.51
N VAL A 247 -10.44 -2.51 -9.14
CA VAL A 247 -9.60 -1.46 -8.54
C VAL A 247 -10.12 -0.07 -8.93
N LYS A 248 -10.58 0.70 -7.94
CA LYS A 248 -11.16 2.03 -8.13
C LYS A 248 -10.71 3.02 -7.08
N ASP A 249 -11.04 4.29 -7.28
CA ASP A 249 -10.74 5.34 -6.30
C ASP A 249 -11.49 5.04 -5.00
N LEU A 250 -10.87 5.33 -3.85
CA LEU A 250 -11.37 5.01 -2.52
C LEU A 250 -12.76 5.60 -2.28
N VAL A 251 -13.02 6.82 -2.76
CA VAL A 251 -14.33 7.48 -2.67
C VAL A 251 -15.45 6.71 -3.40
N ARG A 252 -15.10 5.84 -4.35
CA ARG A 252 -16.02 4.94 -5.09
C ARG A 252 -15.98 3.51 -4.56
N THR A 253 -15.17 3.24 -3.55
CA THR A 253 -14.99 1.94 -2.93
C THR A 253 -15.99 1.79 -1.80
N GLY A 254 -17.00 0.96 -2.02
CA GLY A 254 -18.00 0.66 -0.98
C GLY A 254 -17.36 -0.06 0.19
N ALA A 255 -17.89 0.14 1.40
CA ALA A 255 -17.33 -0.42 2.63
C ALA A 255 -17.24 -1.96 2.64
N ASN A 256 -17.99 -2.65 1.78
CA ASN A 256 -17.99 -4.11 1.63
C ASN A 256 -17.23 -4.59 0.37
N SER A 257 -16.54 -3.70 -0.35
CA SER A 257 -15.73 -4.10 -1.49
C SER A 257 -14.64 -5.05 -1.03
N MET A 258 -14.43 -6.13 -1.79
CA MET A 258 -13.33 -7.07 -1.52
C MET A 258 -12.03 -6.64 -2.18
N TYR A 259 -12.07 -5.64 -3.06
CA TYR A 259 -10.95 -5.21 -3.88
C TYR A 259 -10.34 -3.92 -3.38
N ILE A 260 -9.01 -3.88 -3.40
CA ILE A 260 -8.18 -2.76 -3.02
C ILE A 260 -8.41 -1.55 -3.92
N SER A 261 -8.28 -0.36 -3.34
CA SER A 261 -8.41 0.94 -4.01
C SER A 261 -7.06 1.49 -4.49
N TRP A 262 -7.10 2.50 -5.37
CA TRP A 262 -5.89 3.19 -5.84
C TRP A 262 -5.13 3.90 -4.72
N GLU A 263 -5.83 4.46 -3.73
CA GLU A 263 -5.24 5.14 -2.58
C GLU A 263 -4.54 4.16 -1.64
N GLU A 264 -5.12 2.98 -1.44
CA GLU A 264 -4.47 1.89 -0.69
C GLU A 264 -3.24 1.37 -1.43
N LEU A 265 -3.33 1.12 -2.74
CA LEU A 265 -2.17 0.72 -3.54
C LEU A 265 -1.06 1.78 -3.51
N ARG A 266 -1.41 3.06 -3.55
CA ARG A 266 -0.44 4.17 -3.43
C ARG A 266 0.25 4.14 -2.06
N LEU A 267 -0.51 3.95 -0.99
CA LEU A 267 0.04 3.79 0.37
C LEU A 267 0.98 2.58 0.46
N LEU A 268 0.54 1.41 -0.01
CA LEU A 268 1.35 0.18 -0.03
C LEU A 268 2.67 0.40 -0.78
N SER A 269 2.63 1.08 -1.93
CA SER A 269 3.81 1.33 -2.77
C SER A 269 4.89 2.21 -2.16
N ASP A 270 4.58 2.93 -1.08
CA ASP A 270 5.57 3.72 -0.34
C ASP A 270 6.38 2.85 0.63
N PHE A 271 5.84 1.68 1.02
CA PHE A 271 6.43 0.75 1.99
C PHE A 271 6.97 -0.53 1.34
N GLY A 272 7.46 -0.42 0.11
CA GLY A 272 8.15 -1.52 -0.58
C GLY A 272 7.23 -2.62 -1.11
N VAL A 273 5.94 -2.31 -1.32
CA VAL A 273 5.01 -3.22 -1.99
C VAL A 273 5.03 -2.98 -3.49
N SER A 274 5.19 -4.05 -4.27
CA SER A 274 5.23 -3.99 -5.73
C SER A 274 3.91 -4.39 -6.39
N MET A 275 3.70 -3.96 -7.64
CA MET A 275 2.49 -4.22 -8.42
C MET A 275 2.83 -5.11 -9.61
N LEU A 276 2.19 -6.26 -9.66
CA LEU A 276 2.40 -7.29 -10.67
C LEU A 276 1.27 -7.26 -11.68
N PHE A 277 1.61 -7.56 -12.93
CA PHE A 277 0.61 -7.98 -13.90
C PHE A 277 -0.04 -9.28 -13.43
N HIS A 278 -1.32 -9.45 -13.76
CA HIS A 278 -2.05 -10.69 -13.57
C HIS A 278 -2.92 -10.96 -14.79
N ASN A 279 -4.20 -11.27 -14.60
CA ASN A 279 -5.14 -11.26 -15.70
C ASN A 279 -5.39 -9.83 -16.20
N VAL A 280 -5.25 -9.63 -17.52
CA VAL A 280 -5.83 -8.48 -18.24
C VAL A 280 -7.35 -8.60 -18.27
N ASP A 281 -8.09 -7.54 -18.57
CA ASP A 281 -9.56 -7.62 -18.70
C ASP A 281 -9.99 -8.63 -19.79
N GLU A 282 -10.31 -9.86 -19.38
CA GLU A 282 -10.62 -10.98 -20.28
C GLU A 282 -11.94 -10.79 -21.06
N ARG A 283 -12.72 -9.76 -20.72
CA ARG A 283 -13.93 -9.37 -21.46
C ARG A 283 -13.58 -8.54 -22.70
N VAL A 284 -12.38 -7.98 -22.73
CA VAL A 284 -11.84 -7.17 -23.83
C VAL A 284 -10.76 -7.94 -24.58
N TYR A 285 -9.83 -8.58 -23.85
CA TYR A 285 -8.70 -9.31 -24.43
C TYR A 285 -8.91 -10.82 -24.26
N GLY A 286 -9.02 -11.56 -25.36
CA GLY A 286 -9.24 -13.00 -25.30
C GLY A 286 -8.08 -13.74 -24.63
N LYS A 287 -8.36 -14.43 -23.52
CA LYS A 287 -7.35 -15.14 -22.69
C LYS A 287 -6.63 -16.33 -23.32
N ALA A 288 -6.98 -16.68 -24.56
CA ALA A 288 -6.35 -17.74 -25.33
C ALA A 288 -5.43 -17.17 -26.44
N ASP A 289 -5.39 -15.85 -26.63
CA ASP A 289 -4.60 -15.19 -27.66
C ASP A 289 -3.48 -14.35 -27.02
N PRO A 290 -2.21 -14.80 -27.11
CA PRO A 290 -1.07 -14.07 -26.56
C PRO A 290 -0.94 -12.63 -27.07
N ALA A 291 -1.31 -12.37 -28.33
CA ALA A 291 -1.21 -11.04 -28.91
C ALA A 291 -2.26 -10.08 -28.33
N LEU A 292 -3.47 -10.56 -28.04
CA LEU A 292 -4.49 -9.76 -27.35
C LEU A 292 -4.12 -9.56 -25.88
N ILE A 293 -3.61 -10.58 -25.21
CA ILE A 293 -3.11 -10.45 -23.83
C ILE A 293 -2.00 -9.40 -23.75
N ALA A 294 -1.05 -9.39 -24.70
CA ALA A 294 0.01 -8.38 -24.74
C ALA A 294 -0.51 -6.94 -24.94
N GLN A 295 -1.66 -6.76 -25.61
CA GLN A 295 -2.34 -5.46 -25.66
C GLN A 295 -2.92 -5.09 -24.30
N GLY A 296 -3.61 -6.02 -23.64
CA GLY A 296 -4.13 -5.83 -22.29
C GLY A 296 -3.03 -5.47 -21.27
N PHE A 297 -1.84 -6.08 -21.37
CA PHE A 297 -0.70 -5.69 -20.55
C PHE A 297 -0.32 -4.22 -20.76
N ARG A 298 -0.38 -3.67 -21.98
CA ARG A 298 -0.08 -2.25 -22.19
C ARG A 298 -1.11 -1.36 -21.49
N ASP A 299 -2.38 -1.71 -21.57
CA ASP A 299 -3.44 -0.90 -20.96
C ASP A 299 -3.41 -0.96 -19.44
N ASP A 300 -3.14 -2.13 -18.86
CA ASP A 300 -2.91 -2.28 -17.43
C ASP A 300 -1.69 -1.49 -16.96
N TYR A 301 -0.60 -1.57 -17.73
CA TYR A 301 0.63 -0.82 -17.47
C TYR A 301 0.37 0.69 -17.48
N ASP A 302 -0.32 1.19 -18.51
CA ASP A 302 -0.64 2.61 -18.65
C ASP A 302 -1.57 3.07 -17.53
N LYS A 303 -2.53 2.23 -17.12
CA LYS A 303 -3.43 2.55 -16.01
C LYS A 303 -2.71 2.66 -14.67
N VAL A 304 -1.76 1.75 -14.40
CA VAL A 304 -0.93 1.82 -13.19
C VAL A 304 0.04 3.02 -13.25
N CYS A 305 0.58 3.35 -14.43
CA CYS A 305 1.37 4.56 -14.62
C CYS A 305 0.56 5.82 -14.32
N GLU A 306 -0.66 5.92 -14.85
CA GLU A 306 -1.58 7.04 -14.61
C GLU A 306 -1.90 7.19 -13.12
N LYS A 307 -2.24 6.09 -12.45
CA LYS A 307 -2.76 6.13 -11.09
C LYS A 307 -1.66 6.22 -10.04
N LEU A 308 -0.56 5.51 -10.21
CA LEU A 308 0.48 5.40 -9.19
C LEU A 308 1.78 6.13 -9.56
N GLY A 309 2.00 6.44 -10.84
CA GLY A 309 3.30 6.92 -11.33
C GLY A 309 4.36 5.83 -11.36
N LEU A 310 3.95 4.55 -11.35
CA LEU A 310 4.81 3.38 -11.21
C LEU A 310 4.61 2.45 -12.40
N ARG A 311 5.63 1.63 -12.67
CA ARG A 311 5.73 0.85 -13.91
C ARG A 311 5.88 -0.62 -13.59
N MET A 312 4.83 -1.38 -13.86
CA MET A 312 4.84 -2.82 -13.65
C MET A 312 5.85 -3.46 -14.60
N LYS A 313 6.51 -4.53 -14.13
CA LYS A 313 7.49 -5.29 -14.94
C LYS A 313 7.48 -6.79 -14.66
N VAL A 314 6.80 -7.23 -13.61
CA VAL A 314 6.72 -8.64 -13.23
C VAL A 314 5.31 -9.15 -13.50
N LEU A 315 5.20 -10.29 -14.19
CA LEU A 315 3.94 -11.03 -14.32
C LEU A 315 3.84 -12.05 -13.19
N GLY A 316 2.78 -11.98 -12.40
CA GLY A 316 2.28 -13.15 -11.68
C GLY A 316 1.40 -13.94 -12.63
N LEU A 317 1.81 -15.14 -13.04
CA LEU A 317 1.08 -15.91 -14.04
C LEU A 317 -0.34 -16.25 -13.52
N PRO A 318 -1.41 -15.77 -14.18
CA PRO A 318 -2.76 -16.11 -13.78
C PRO A 318 -3.15 -17.51 -14.26
N ASP A 319 -3.96 -18.21 -13.47
CA ASP A 319 -4.66 -19.46 -13.81
C ASP A 319 -3.79 -20.63 -14.32
N GLY A 320 -2.46 -20.53 -14.25
CA GLY A 320 -1.57 -21.45 -14.97
C GLY A 320 -1.74 -21.38 -16.49
N ASN A 321 -2.16 -20.23 -17.02
CA ASN A 321 -2.51 -20.08 -18.43
C ASN A 321 -1.27 -19.85 -19.31
N GLU A 322 -0.96 -20.83 -20.17
CA GLU A 322 0.17 -20.80 -21.10
C GLU A 322 0.15 -19.58 -22.04
N ALA A 323 -1.02 -19.08 -22.45
CA ALA A 323 -1.12 -17.92 -23.34
C ALA A 323 -0.60 -16.63 -22.68
N TYR A 324 -0.78 -16.47 -21.36
CA TYR A 324 -0.20 -15.36 -20.61
C TYR A 324 1.32 -15.49 -20.50
N ALA A 325 1.83 -16.72 -20.31
CA ALA A 325 3.26 -16.98 -20.28
C ALA A 325 3.91 -16.67 -21.65
N GLU A 326 3.27 -17.05 -22.75
CA GLU A 326 3.71 -16.73 -24.10
C GLU A 326 3.68 -15.21 -24.36
N ALA A 327 2.59 -14.53 -24.00
CA ALA A 327 2.45 -13.08 -24.13
C ALA A 327 3.55 -12.34 -23.34
N ALA A 328 3.89 -12.82 -22.14
CA ALA A 328 4.96 -12.26 -21.33
C ALA A 328 6.34 -12.40 -21.98
N GLN A 329 6.61 -13.52 -22.66
CA GLN A 329 7.87 -13.69 -23.39
C GLN A 329 7.97 -12.71 -24.56
N GLN A 330 6.86 -12.43 -25.24
CA GLN A 330 6.81 -11.52 -26.39
C GLN A 330 6.73 -10.02 -26.02
N SER A 331 6.22 -9.68 -24.84
CA SER A 331 5.98 -8.28 -24.43
C SER A 331 7.23 -7.61 -23.87
N ASP A 332 7.63 -6.45 -24.41
CA ASP A 332 8.76 -5.68 -23.86
C ASP A 332 8.51 -5.12 -22.44
N LEU A 333 7.26 -5.12 -21.97
CA LEU A 333 6.91 -4.64 -20.62
C LEU A 333 7.21 -5.68 -19.53
N ILE A 334 7.17 -6.97 -19.86
CA ILE A 334 7.38 -8.04 -18.88
C ILE A 334 8.86 -8.40 -18.84
N HIS A 335 9.50 -8.09 -17.73
CA HIS A 335 10.91 -8.35 -17.49
C HIS A 335 11.16 -9.67 -16.76
N PHE A 336 10.21 -10.13 -15.95
CA PHE A 336 10.31 -11.38 -15.20
C PHE A 336 8.91 -11.98 -15.00
N THR A 337 8.82 -13.31 -14.90
CA THR A 337 7.55 -13.99 -14.65
C THR A 337 7.63 -14.88 -13.43
N ARG A 338 6.81 -14.58 -12.41
CA ARG A 338 6.45 -15.57 -11.40
C ARG A 338 5.48 -16.55 -12.05
N ASN A 339 5.95 -17.77 -12.33
CA ASN A 339 5.28 -18.72 -13.21
C ASN A 339 4.96 -20.05 -12.48
N SER A 340 3.67 -20.35 -12.30
CA SER A 340 3.19 -21.62 -11.72
C SER A 340 3.50 -22.86 -12.55
N LEU A 341 3.71 -22.71 -13.87
CA LEU A 341 4.19 -23.76 -14.77
C LEU A 341 5.70 -24.01 -14.61
N ALA A 342 6.45 -23.06 -14.06
CA ALA A 342 7.89 -23.15 -13.82
C ALA A 342 8.23 -23.49 -12.36
N TRP A 343 7.38 -24.26 -11.67
CA TRP A 343 7.55 -24.58 -10.25
C TRP A 343 8.79 -25.43 -9.92
N GLN A 344 9.34 -26.14 -10.91
CA GLN A 344 10.59 -26.87 -10.74
C GLN A 344 11.83 -26.00 -11.00
N THR A 345 11.65 -24.84 -11.64
CA THR A 345 12.76 -23.93 -11.95
C THR A 345 13.13 -23.14 -10.71
N ARG A 346 14.17 -23.59 -10.00
CA ARG A 346 14.71 -22.90 -8.82
C ARG A 346 15.76 -21.87 -9.24
N ILE A 347 15.68 -20.68 -8.64
CA ILE A 347 16.68 -19.62 -8.81
C ILE A 347 17.51 -19.52 -7.54
N TYR A 348 18.83 -19.65 -7.68
CA TYR A 348 19.78 -19.54 -6.58
C TYR A 348 20.43 -18.15 -6.62
N LEU A 349 19.93 -17.22 -5.81
CA LEU A 349 20.31 -15.80 -5.90
C LEU A 349 21.80 -15.55 -5.68
N HIS A 350 22.50 -16.46 -4.98
CA HIS A 350 23.95 -16.38 -4.78
C HIS A 350 24.77 -16.50 -6.07
N THR A 351 24.23 -17.20 -7.06
CA THR A 351 24.97 -17.61 -8.27
C THR A 351 24.19 -17.39 -9.57
N CYS A 352 22.97 -16.83 -9.49
CA CYS A 352 22.19 -16.54 -10.68
C CYS A 352 22.85 -15.44 -11.51
N GLY A 353 22.74 -15.56 -12.83
CA GLY A 353 23.03 -14.46 -13.75
C GLY A 353 21.83 -13.53 -13.92
N ASP A 354 21.79 -12.85 -15.07
CA ASP A 354 20.67 -11.99 -15.46
C ASP A 354 19.33 -12.75 -15.42
N LEU A 355 18.34 -12.11 -14.82
CA LEU A 355 16.99 -12.64 -14.69
C LEU A 355 16.04 -12.10 -15.77
N ARG A 356 16.49 -11.24 -16.69
CA ARG A 356 15.65 -10.71 -17.77
C ARG A 356 15.00 -11.87 -18.56
N LYS A 357 13.67 -11.81 -18.68
CA LYS A 357 12.79 -12.86 -19.23
C LYS A 357 12.82 -14.20 -18.50
N GLY A 358 13.49 -14.27 -17.36
CA GLY A 358 13.52 -15.42 -16.46
C GLY A 358 12.16 -15.72 -15.84
N GLN A 359 12.05 -16.93 -15.30
CA GLN A 359 10.82 -17.42 -14.70
C GLN A 359 11.08 -18.42 -13.57
N THR A 360 10.24 -18.36 -12.54
CA THR A 360 10.22 -19.30 -11.42
C THR A 360 8.88 -19.21 -10.69
N TYR A 361 8.48 -20.24 -9.96
CA TYR A 361 7.45 -20.09 -8.92
C TYR A 361 8.03 -19.63 -7.57
N GLY A 362 9.35 -19.78 -7.37
CA GLY A 362 10.00 -19.62 -6.07
C GLY A 362 9.95 -20.89 -5.22
N GLY A 363 10.24 -22.05 -5.82
CA GLY A 363 10.23 -23.34 -5.11
C GLY A 363 8.87 -24.05 -5.18
N GLY A 364 8.50 -24.73 -4.09
CA GLY A 364 7.32 -25.60 -4.04
C GLY A 364 6.01 -24.85 -4.30
N ASN A 365 5.23 -25.34 -5.28
CA ASN A 365 3.92 -24.80 -5.64
C ASN A 365 2.83 -25.21 -4.64
N ASN A 366 2.78 -24.51 -3.52
CA ASN A 366 1.74 -24.64 -2.51
C ASN A 366 1.62 -23.34 -1.70
N SER A 367 0.41 -23.10 -1.21
CA SER A 367 0.08 -21.95 -0.36
C SER A 367 -0.12 -22.32 1.11
N ASP A 368 0.29 -23.52 1.53
CA ASP A 368 0.11 -24.00 2.91
C ASP A 368 1.17 -23.35 3.82
N PRO A 369 0.76 -22.60 4.88
CA PRO A 369 1.71 -21.92 5.76
C PRO A 369 2.77 -22.81 6.39
N ASP A 370 2.39 -24.01 6.87
CA ASP A 370 3.31 -24.90 7.58
C ASP A 370 4.30 -25.55 6.62
N LYS A 371 3.85 -25.95 5.42
CA LYS A 371 4.76 -26.45 4.38
C LYS A 371 5.73 -25.38 3.92
N LYS A 372 5.27 -24.13 3.77
CA LYS A 372 6.14 -23.03 3.36
C LYS A 372 7.15 -22.64 4.45
N LEU A 373 6.77 -22.70 5.73
CA LEU A 373 7.70 -22.54 6.84
C LEU A 373 8.76 -23.65 6.88
N ALA A 374 8.39 -24.90 6.59
CA ALA A 374 9.34 -26.01 6.48
C ALA A 374 10.33 -25.79 5.33
N GLU A 375 9.85 -25.35 4.17
CA GLU A 375 10.69 -25.01 3.01
C GLU A 375 11.68 -23.89 3.34
N LEU A 376 11.23 -22.84 4.04
CA LEU A 376 12.11 -21.76 4.52
C LEU A 376 13.15 -22.28 5.53
N ALA A 377 12.78 -23.22 6.40
CA ALA A 377 13.72 -23.82 7.35
C ALA A 377 14.83 -24.63 6.64
N GLU A 378 14.51 -25.33 5.56
CA GLU A 378 15.51 -25.99 4.72
C GLU A 378 16.45 -24.97 4.05
N GLN A 379 15.92 -23.85 3.57
CA GLN A 379 16.73 -22.81 2.93
C GLN A 379 17.61 -22.07 3.93
N ALA A 380 17.16 -21.87 5.16
CA ALA A 380 17.91 -21.16 6.20
C ALA A 380 19.22 -21.86 6.59
N VAL A 381 19.34 -23.18 6.35
CA VAL A 381 20.56 -23.97 6.65
C VAL A 381 21.30 -24.42 5.39
N SER A 382 20.79 -24.08 4.20
CA SER A 382 21.38 -24.50 2.93
C SER A 382 22.64 -23.69 2.62
N GLY A 383 23.72 -24.35 2.19
CA GLY A 383 24.92 -23.64 1.71
C GLY A 383 24.69 -22.86 0.41
N ASN A 384 23.63 -23.15 -0.33
CA ASN A 384 23.22 -22.44 -1.54
C ASN A 384 21.69 -22.42 -1.62
N PRO A 385 21.02 -21.49 -0.90
CA PRO A 385 19.57 -21.44 -0.86
C PRO A 385 18.98 -20.95 -2.19
N TYR A 386 17.83 -21.50 -2.56
CA TYR A 386 17.04 -20.92 -3.65
C TYR A 386 16.06 -19.86 -3.12
N TRP A 387 15.62 -18.98 -4.02
CA TRP A 387 14.62 -17.97 -3.76
C TRP A 387 13.25 -18.61 -3.54
N VAL A 388 12.66 -18.39 -2.35
CA VAL A 388 11.36 -18.94 -1.99
C VAL A 388 10.26 -17.91 -2.25
N GLY A 389 9.19 -18.36 -2.92
CA GLY A 389 7.97 -17.60 -3.19
C GLY A 389 6.78 -18.22 -2.49
N LEU A 390 5.86 -17.37 -2.04
CA LEU A 390 4.51 -17.74 -1.61
C LEU A 390 3.50 -16.82 -2.27
N THR A 391 2.48 -17.41 -2.86
CA THR A 391 1.33 -16.70 -3.41
C THR A 391 0.07 -17.10 -2.66
N ILE A 392 -0.74 -16.10 -2.34
CA ILE A 392 -2.08 -16.25 -1.82
C ILE A 392 -3.03 -15.39 -2.65
N HIS A 393 -4.33 -15.69 -2.64
CA HIS A 393 -5.33 -14.78 -3.21
C HIS A 393 -5.79 -13.82 -2.11
N ARG A 394 -6.68 -14.31 -1.23
CA ARG A 394 -7.22 -13.58 -0.08
C ARG A 394 -6.46 -13.93 1.18
N GLY A 395 -5.93 -12.93 1.87
CA GLY A 395 -5.21 -13.08 3.13
C GLY A 395 -6.15 -13.42 4.26
N ASP A 396 -5.70 -14.33 5.12
CA ASP A 396 -6.39 -14.72 6.35
C ASP A 396 -5.41 -14.79 7.52
N ARG A 397 -5.95 -15.08 8.70
CA ARG A 397 -5.17 -15.13 9.94
C ARG A 397 -4.01 -16.13 9.90
N SER A 398 -4.11 -17.24 9.15
CA SER A 398 -3.04 -18.23 9.07
C SER A 398 -1.79 -17.66 8.41
N TYR A 399 -1.96 -16.82 7.37
CA TYR A 399 -0.85 -16.12 6.73
C TYR A 399 -0.27 -15.01 7.61
N ALA A 400 -1.11 -14.31 8.38
CA ALA A 400 -0.63 -13.35 9.37
C ALA A 400 0.25 -14.03 10.44
N GLU A 401 -0.20 -15.16 10.97
CA GLU A 401 0.57 -15.97 11.93
C GLU A 401 1.85 -16.55 11.31
N MET A 402 1.82 -16.89 10.02
CA MET A 402 3.01 -17.31 9.28
C MET A 402 4.05 -16.20 9.17
N LEU A 403 3.65 -15.00 8.74
CA LEU A 403 4.56 -13.85 8.59
C LEU A 403 5.18 -13.44 9.94
N GLU A 404 4.41 -13.49 11.02
CA GLU A 404 4.90 -13.31 12.39
C GLU A 404 5.95 -14.36 12.76
N LYS A 405 5.73 -15.64 12.42
CA LYS A 405 6.73 -16.71 12.62
C LYS A 405 7.99 -16.45 11.79
N VAL A 406 7.85 -16.02 10.53
CA VAL A 406 8.98 -15.65 9.66
C VAL A 406 9.80 -14.52 10.30
N TYR A 407 9.15 -13.49 10.84
CA TYR A 407 9.82 -12.41 11.57
C TYR A 407 10.58 -12.91 12.79
N ARG A 408 9.94 -13.74 13.64
CA ARG A 408 10.57 -14.27 14.86
C ARG A 408 11.73 -15.22 14.60
N LEU A 409 11.68 -15.98 13.51
CA LEU A 409 12.73 -16.95 13.17
C LEU A 409 13.89 -16.30 12.41
N TYR A 410 13.57 -15.46 11.42
CA TYR A 410 14.53 -15.05 10.40
C TYR A 410 14.61 -13.54 10.15
N GLY A 411 13.65 -12.76 10.68
CA GLY A 411 13.73 -11.29 10.73
C GLY A 411 14.58 -10.81 11.90
N LYS A 412 14.46 -9.52 12.25
CA LYS A 412 15.26 -8.86 13.29
C LYS A 412 15.13 -9.52 14.67
N ALA A 413 13.98 -10.10 15.00
CA ALA A 413 13.78 -10.81 16.26
C ALA A 413 14.43 -12.21 16.30
N GLY A 414 14.81 -12.74 15.14
CA GLY A 414 15.44 -14.04 14.98
C GLY A 414 16.88 -13.94 14.51
N SER A 415 17.24 -14.73 13.51
CA SER A 415 18.59 -14.76 12.96
C SER A 415 18.95 -13.55 12.10
N ASP A 416 17.97 -12.72 11.73
CA ASP A 416 18.10 -11.60 10.80
C ASP A 416 18.79 -11.98 9.47
N ALA A 417 18.58 -13.21 9.01
CA ALA A 417 19.28 -13.80 7.87
C ALA A 417 18.44 -13.81 6.58
N LEU A 418 17.15 -13.47 6.67
CA LEU A 418 16.22 -13.52 5.55
C LEU A 418 16.00 -12.14 4.93
N TRP A 419 16.10 -12.08 3.60
CA TRP A 419 15.63 -10.96 2.81
C TRP A 419 14.16 -11.15 2.44
N VAL A 420 13.26 -10.41 3.07
CA VAL A 420 11.83 -10.41 2.73
C VAL A 420 11.51 -9.22 1.83
N ALA A 421 11.25 -9.48 0.56
CA ALA A 421 11.11 -8.44 -0.46
C ALA A 421 10.11 -8.82 -1.55
N SER A 422 9.64 -7.81 -2.27
CA SER A 422 8.78 -7.97 -3.44
C SER A 422 9.51 -8.61 -4.62
N TRP A 423 8.77 -9.18 -5.58
CA TRP A 423 9.38 -9.76 -6.80
C TRP A 423 10.21 -8.73 -7.57
N ASP A 424 9.69 -7.52 -7.71
CA ASP A 424 10.34 -6.41 -8.38
C ASP A 424 11.65 -6.02 -7.68
N GLU A 425 11.66 -5.94 -6.35
CA GLU A 425 12.86 -5.55 -5.60
C GLU A 425 14.00 -6.56 -5.78
N VAL A 426 13.68 -7.86 -5.72
CA VAL A 426 14.67 -8.92 -5.96
C VAL A 426 15.18 -8.87 -7.39
N TYR A 427 14.27 -8.75 -8.37
CA TYR A 427 14.64 -8.65 -9.78
C TYR A 427 15.54 -7.44 -10.06
N GLU A 428 15.18 -6.25 -9.57
CA GLU A 428 15.91 -5.02 -9.80
C GLU A 428 17.31 -5.05 -9.19
N TYR A 429 17.45 -5.60 -7.98
CA TYR A 429 18.74 -5.78 -7.34
C TYR A 429 19.66 -6.69 -8.16
N VAL A 430 19.15 -7.83 -8.62
CA VAL A 430 19.93 -8.76 -9.45
C VAL A 430 20.28 -8.13 -10.80
N ALA A 431 19.34 -7.43 -11.45
CA ALA A 431 19.62 -6.75 -12.71
C ALA A 431 20.71 -5.68 -12.57
N MET A 432 20.67 -4.87 -11.49
CA MET A 432 21.71 -3.89 -11.20
C MET A 432 23.04 -4.56 -10.89
N ARG A 433 23.05 -5.63 -10.10
CA ARG A 433 24.25 -6.40 -9.72
C ARG A 433 24.95 -7.02 -10.92
N GLU A 434 24.22 -7.77 -11.73
CA GLU A 434 24.77 -8.56 -12.84
C GLU A 434 25.21 -7.69 -14.02
N GLY A 435 24.57 -6.53 -14.21
CA GLY A 435 24.94 -5.60 -15.27
C GLY A 435 25.89 -4.49 -14.85
N ALA A 436 26.32 -4.44 -13.58
CA ALA A 436 27.19 -3.38 -13.08
C ALA A 436 28.60 -3.43 -13.68
N ARG A 437 29.19 -2.26 -13.89
CA ARG A 437 30.61 -2.07 -14.20
C ARG A 437 31.26 -1.29 -13.08
N ILE A 438 32.32 -1.85 -12.51
CA ILE A 438 33.05 -1.26 -11.39
C ILE A 438 34.42 -0.81 -11.87
N ARG A 439 34.72 0.48 -11.72
CA ARG A 439 36.06 1.05 -11.92
C ARG A 439 36.64 1.44 -10.57
N LYS A 440 37.89 1.04 -10.34
CA LYS A 440 38.68 1.39 -9.17
C LYS A 440 39.73 2.42 -9.57
N ASP A 441 39.87 3.46 -8.76
CA ASP A 441 40.90 4.48 -8.86
C ASP A 441 41.58 4.65 -7.51
N THR A 442 42.90 4.80 -7.49
CA THR A 442 43.70 4.84 -6.27
C THR A 442 44.57 6.09 -6.25
N GLU A 443 44.47 6.88 -5.18
CA GLU A 443 45.29 8.08 -4.99
C GLU A 443 45.79 8.13 -3.54
N GLY A 444 47.09 7.94 -3.35
CA GLY A 444 47.70 7.90 -2.02
C GLY A 444 47.07 6.82 -1.13
N ARG A 445 46.44 7.23 -0.02
CA ARG A 445 45.71 6.34 0.91
C ARG A 445 44.20 6.34 0.66
N THR A 446 43.77 6.65 -0.55
CA THR A 446 42.35 6.67 -0.90
C THR A 446 42.07 5.70 -2.04
N VAL A 447 40.92 5.04 -1.96
CA VAL A 447 40.38 4.20 -3.04
C VAL A 447 39.01 4.76 -3.41
N THR A 448 38.82 5.10 -4.67
CA THR A 448 37.54 5.53 -5.21
C THR A 448 36.98 4.43 -6.11
N PHE A 449 35.75 4.00 -5.83
CA PHE A 449 34.99 3.11 -6.70
C PHE A 449 33.93 3.90 -7.43
N GLU A 450 33.89 3.75 -8.75
CA GLU A 450 32.82 4.21 -9.62
C GLU A 450 32.04 2.99 -10.12
N ILE A 451 30.74 2.98 -9.85
CA ILE A 451 29.85 1.86 -10.14
C ILE A 451 28.78 2.37 -11.10
N GLU A 452 28.85 1.91 -12.35
CA GLU A 452 27.83 2.16 -13.36
C GLU A 452 26.86 0.98 -13.37
N MET A 453 25.56 1.24 -13.19
CA MET A 453 24.53 0.20 -13.15
C MET A 453 23.47 0.40 -14.24
N PRO A 454 22.94 -0.68 -14.85
CA PRO A 454 21.77 -0.58 -15.68
C PRO A 454 20.56 -0.33 -14.77
N VAL A 455 19.96 0.85 -14.93
CA VAL A 455 18.72 1.19 -14.26
C VAL A 455 17.70 1.47 -15.33
N ASP A 456 16.80 0.51 -15.50
CA ASP A 456 15.65 0.72 -16.35
C ASP A 456 14.71 1.75 -15.70
N GLU A 457 14.00 2.46 -16.54
CA GLU A 457 13.11 3.51 -16.09
C GLU A 457 11.88 2.99 -15.32
N SER A 458 11.62 1.67 -15.36
CA SER A 458 10.65 1.02 -14.49
C SER A 458 11.19 0.73 -13.07
N PHE A 459 12.49 0.88 -12.82
CA PHE A 459 13.09 0.55 -11.52
C PHE A 459 12.76 1.61 -10.47
N TRP A 460 12.10 1.15 -9.40
CA TRP A 460 11.71 1.93 -8.22
C TRP A 460 12.47 1.53 -6.94
N PHE A 461 13.22 0.42 -6.93
CA PHE A 461 14.04 -0.07 -5.84
C PHE A 461 15.52 0.15 -6.17
N ARG A 462 15.97 1.40 -5.98
CA ARG A 462 17.32 1.85 -6.33
C ARG A 462 18.22 1.93 -5.10
N ASP A 463 18.46 0.77 -4.52
CA ASP A 463 19.37 0.59 -3.40
C ASP A 463 20.13 -0.73 -3.53
N ILE A 464 21.42 -0.67 -3.19
CA ILE A 464 22.38 -1.76 -3.38
C ILE A 464 23.17 -2.01 -2.09
N SER A 465 23.77 -3.20 -2.01
CA SER A 465 24.61 -3.62 -0.90
C SER A 465 25.93 -4.11 -1.45
N LEU A 466 27.02 -3.56 -0.95
CA LEU A 466 28.36 -3.77 -1.42
C LEU A 466 29.20 -4.34 -0.28
N LEU A 467 30.02 -5.33 -0.58
CA LEU A 467 31.04 -5.87 0.30
C LEU A 467 32.38 -5.35 -0.17
N VAL A 468 33.07 -4.65 0.74
CA VAL A 468 34.36 -4.00 0.48
C VAL A 468 35.40 -4.67 1.34
N ASP A 469 36.22 -5.51 0.71
CA ASP A 469 37.23 -6.32 1.37
C ASP A 469 38.59 -5.60 1.36
N GLY A 470 39.51 -6.00 2.25
CA GLY A 470 40.88 -5.46 2.30
C GLY A 470 41.02 -4.10 2.98
N LEU A 471 39.98 -3.61 3.68
CA LEU A 471 40.01 -2.31 4.36
C LEU A 471 40.78 -2.32 5.70
N GLY A 472 41.06 -3.49 6.27
CA GLY A 472 41.71 -3.62 7.58
C GLY A 472 40.81 -3.28 8.77
N GLY A 473 39.49 -3.17 8.54
CA GLY A 473 38.49 -2.82 9.55
C GLY A 473 37.53 -1.71 9.09
N ASP A 474 36.95 -1.00 10.05
CA ASP A 474 36.08 0.15 9.78
C ASP A 474 36.89 1.35 9.25
N CYS A 475 36.49 1.91 8.11
CA CYS A 475 37.15 3.07 7.52
C CYS A 475 36.14 4.10 6.99
N GLY A 476 36.55 5.37 6.91
CA GLY A 476 35.70 6.44 6.42
C GLY A 476 35.23 6.19 4.98
N VAL A 477 33.92 6.32 4.75
CA VAL A 477 33.29 6.21 3.43
C VAL A 477 32.62 7.55 3.11
N GLU A 478 32.98 8.12 1.96
CA GLU A 478 32.46 9.39 1.46
C GLU A 478 31.65 9.14 0.18
N PRO A 479 30.35 9.48 0.14
CA PRO A 479 29.58 9.49 -1.10
C PRO A 479 30.00 10.68 -1.96
N LEU A 480 30.48 10.42 -3.19
CA LEU A 480 30.93 11.48 -4.12
C LEU A 480 29.89 11.85 -5.17
N SER A 481 28.81 11.06 -5.30
CA SER A 481 27.75 11.32 -6.27
C SER A 481 26.53 11.92 -5.59
N ASP A 482 26.01 13.03 -6.15
CA ASP A 482 24.85 13.77 -5.62
C ASP A 482 23.53 12.98 -5.64
N ASN A 483 23.45 11.92 -6.45
CA ASN A 483 22.28 11.04 -6.50
C ASN A 483 22.22 10.04 -5.32
N ILE A 484 23.28 9.92 -4.51
CA ILE A 484 23.27 9.09 -3.31
C ILE A 484 22.49 9.85 -2.23
N VAL A 485 21.35 9.30 -1.84
CA VAL A 485 20.46 9.88 -0.83
C VAL A 485 20.56 9.18 0.51
N GLY A 486 21.14 7.98 0.56
CA GLY A 486 21.33 7.19 1.78
C GLY A 486 22.62 6.36 1.73
N LEU A 487 23.30 6.27 2.87
CA LEU A 487 24.50 5.46 3.03
C LEU A 487 24.53 4.88 4.45
N ALA A 488 24.57 3.56 4.57
CA ALA A 488 24.77 2.87 5.83
C ALA A 488 25.96 1.91 5.71
N ARG A 489 26.71 1.72 6.79
CA ARG A 489 27.91 0.89 6.77
C ARG A 489 28.11 0.15 8.08
N ALA A 490 28.66 -1.06 8.01
CA ALA A 490 29.06 -1.83 9.18
C ALA A 490 30.28 -2.72 8.87
N PRO A 491 31.14 -3.01 9.86
CA PRO A 491 32.23 -3.97 9.71
C PRO A 491 31.71 -5.35 9.30
N ARG A 492 32.39 -5.99 8.34
CA ARG A 492 32.09 -7.35 7.89
C ARG A 492 33.38 -8.08 7.56
N GLY A 493 33.76 -9.05 8.41
CA GLY A 493 35.06 -9.71 8.29
C GLY A 493 36.21 -8.71 8.41
N GLY A 494 37.20 -8.81 7.52
CA GLY A 494 38.31 -7.83 7.40
C GLY A 494 37.96 -6.58 6.57
N GLY A 495 36.68 -6.40 6.23
CA GLY A 495 36.17 -5.35 5.36
C GLY A 495 34.89 -4.73 5.91
N MET A 496 34.01 -4.27 5.00
CA MET A 496 32.77 -3.58 5.34
C MET A 496 31.60 -3.98 4.44
N LEU A 497 30.40 -4.06 5.03
CA LEU A 497 29.14 -3.95 4.31
C LEU A 497 28.80 -2.47 4.15
N VAL A 498 28.50 -2.04 2.92
CA VAL A 498 28.07 -0.69 2.59
C VAL A 498 26.75 -0.77 1.81
N ASN A 499 25.69 -0.24 2.40
CA ASN A 499 24.39 -0.08 1.74
C ASN A 499 24.30 1.32 1.16
N VAL A 500 24.02 1.41 -0.14
CA VAL A 500 23.89 2.67 -0.86
C VAL A 500 22.47 2.79 -1.38
N ASN A 501 21.78 3.88 -1.01
CA ASN A 501 20.47 4.20 -1.52
C ASN A 501 20.57 5.43 -2.44
N PHE A 502 20.16 5.27 -3.68
CA PHE A 502 20.10 6.32 -4.70
C PHE A 502 18.69 6.40 -5.31
N ASN A 503 17.68 6.02 -4.51
CA ASN A 503 16.29 6.10 -4.88
C ASN A 503 15.78 7.54 -4.81
N PRO A 504 15.43 8.17 -5.95
CA PRO A 504 14.99 9.56 -5.95
C PRO A 504 13.67 9.78 -5.19
N ARG A 505 12.90 8.72 -4.90
CA ARG A 505 11.66 8.82 -4.11
C ARG A 505 11.91 8.98 -2.62
N LEU A 506 13.04 8.50 -2.08
CA LEU A 506 13.25 8.43 -0.63
C LEU A 506 13.15 9.80 0.08
N PRO A 507 13.77 10.89 -0.42
CA PRO A 507 13.61 12.21 0.21
C PRO A 507 12.16 12.71 0.22
N ALA A 508 11.40 12.45 -0.86
CA ALA A 508 9.98 12.83 -0.94
C ALA A 508 9.11 12.01 0.03
N LEU A 509 9.46 10.75 0.27
CA LEU A 509 8.80 9.91 1.28
C LEU A 509 9.12 10.41 2.70
N ALA A 510 10.38 10.75 2.98
CA ALA A 510 10.77 11.35 4.26
C ALA A 510 9.98 12.64 4.55
N GLU A 511 9.83 13.52 3.56
CA GLU A 511 8.98 14.71 3.67
C GLU A 511 7.52 14.33 3.92
N LYS A 512 6.94 13.46 3.08
CA LYS A 512 5.54 13.05 3.18
C LYS A 512 5.20 12.54 4.58
N TYR A 513 5.99 11.61 5.12
CA TYR A 513 5.69 10.99 6.42
C TYR A 513 6.06 11.88 7.61
N THR A 514 7.04 12.77 7.47
CA THR A 514 7.27 13.84 8.47
C THR A 514 6.05 14.77 8.54
N ALA A 515 5.51 15.20 7.40
CA ALA A 515 4.30 16.04 7.36
C ALA A 515 3.04 15.31 7.86
N VAL A 516 2.94 13.99 7.66
CA VAL A 516 1.89 13.17 8.26
C VAL A 516 2.00 13.21 9.78
N TYR A 517 3.20 13.03 10.34
CA TYR A 517 3.41 13.14 11.78
C TYR A 517 3.09 14.53 12.33
N GLU A 518 3.52 15.61 11.66
CA GLU A 518 3.21 17.00 12.05
C GLU A 518 1.72 17.35 11.98
N ARG A 519 0.91 16.56 11.28
CA ARG A 519 -0.54 16.70 11.25
C ARG A 519 -1.21 15.84 12.32
N GLU A 520 -0.73 14.62 12.51
CA GLU A 520 -1.44 13.59 13.27
C GLU A 520 -0.95 13.44 14.71
N TYR A 521 0.34 13.68 14.98
CA TYR A 521 0.96 13.54 16.30
C TYR A 521 0.72 12.15 16.92
N THR A 522 0.75 11.09 16.10
CA THR A 522 0.66 9.69 16.56
C THR A 522 2.04 9.06 16.66
N ASP A 523 2.19 8.10 17.57
CA ASP A 523 3.37 7.22 17.62
C ASP A 523 3.52 6.43 16.31
N ALA A 524 2.41 6.04 15.69
CA ALA A 524 2.39 5.34 14.41
C ALA A 524 2.98 6.19 13.26
N ALA A 525 2.58 7.46 13.14
CA ALA A 525 3.11 8.39 12.15
C ALA A 525 4.56 8.77 12.46
N LEU A 526 4.93 8.93 13.73
CA LEU A 526 6.31 9.15 14.13
C LEU A 526 7.20 7.97 13.73
N ALA A 527 6.72 6.74 13.93
CA ALA A 527 7.42 5.53 13.54
C ALA A 527 7.62 5.43 12.02
N ASP A 528 6.63 5.86 11.22
CA ASP A 528 6.78 5.95 9.75
C ASP A 528 7.77 7.03 9.34
N ALA A 529 7.66 8.23 9.91
CA ALA A 529 8.56 9.33 9.60
C ALA A 529 10.02 8.94 9.90
N ARG A 530 10.26 8.40 11.11
CA ARG A 530 11.59 7.89 11.50
C ARG A 530 12.08 6.78 10.59
N TYR A 531 11.19 5.88 10.15
CA TYR A 531 11.55 4.80 9.24
C TYR A 531 12.12 5.31 7.91
N PHE A 532 11.54 6.36 7.31
CA PHE A 532 12.10 6.92 6.07
C PHE A 532 13.31 7.81 6.32
N VAL A 533 13.28 8.63 7.38
CA VAL A 533 14.37 9.55 7.72
C VAL A 533 15.66 8.81 8.07
N SER A 534 15.58 7.67 8.77
CA SER A 534 16.75 6.87 9.15
C SER A 534 17.50 6.26 7.96
N GLN A 535 16.92 6.28 6.77
CA GLN A 535 17.54 5.75 5.55
C GLN A 535 18.32 6.82 4.78
N LEU A 536 18.14 8.10 5.13
CA LEU A 536 18.81 9.22 4.47
C LEU A 536 20.25 9.39 4.98
N LEU A 537 21.08 10.02 4.15
CA LEU A 537 22.36 10.56 4.59
C LEU A 537 22.14 11.51 5.77
N PRO A 538 23.05 11.59 6.75
CA PRO A 538 22.89 12.47 7.91
C PRO A 538 22.61 13.93 7.55
N SER A 539 23.23 14.45 6.48
CA SER A 539 23.00 15.80 5.98
C SER A 539 21.59 16.03 5.45
N LEU A 540 20.99 15.01 4.82
CA LEU A 540 19.62 15.05 4.30
C LEU A 540 18.59 14.76 5.40
N ALA A 541 18.94 13.95 6.40
CA ALA A 541 18.09 13.60 7.54
C ALA A 541 17.92 14.77 8.53
N ALA A 542 18.98 15.58 8.73
CA ALA A 542 19.03 16.60 9.79
C ALA A 542 17.83 17.58 9.83
N PRO A 543 17.32 18.12 8.70
CA PRO A 543 16.13 18.98 8.73
C PRO A 543 14.86 18.25 9.19
N PHE A 544 14.71 16.97 8.84
CA PHE A 544 13.58 16.16 9.28
C PHE A 544 13.71 15.82 10.75
N GLU A 545 14.89 15.42 11.23
CA GLU A 545 15.12 15.13 12.65
C GLU A 545 14.85 16.36 13.53
N GLN A 546 15.21 17.56 13.06
CA GLN A 546 14.86 18.80 13.75
C GLN A 546 13.33 18.96 13.86
N ARG A 547 12.58 18.71 12.78
CA ARG A 547 11.11 18.78 12.80
C ARG A 547 10.51 17.72 13.73
N LEU A 548 11.00 16.48 13.66
CA LEU A 548 10.55 15.38 14.52
C LEU A 548 10.82 15.63 16.00
N GLY A 549 11.93 16.32 16.33
CA GLY A 549 12.30 16.68 17.72
C GLY A 549 11.70 17.99 18.22
N ALA A 550 11.38 18.95 17.33
CA ALA A 550 10.80 20.25 17.70
C ALA A 550 9.30 20.19 17.95
N VAL A 551 8.63 19.13 17.47
CA VAL A 551 7.23 18.88 17.74
C VAL A 551 7.02 18.56 19.22
N VAL A 552 6.60 19.57 20.00
CA VAL A 552 5.98 19.35 21.31
C VAL A 552 4.57 18.86 21.05
N ALA A 553 4.31 17.58 21.34
CA ALA A 553 2.96 17.04 21.27
C ALA A 553 2.03 17.92 22.14
N PRO A 554 0.95 18.51 21.57
CA PRO A 554 -0.03 19.21 22.38
C PRO A 554 -0.61 18.21 23.40
N SER A 555 -1.07 18.69 24.56
CA SER A 555 -1.66 17.78 25.55
C SER A 555 -2.79 16.97 24.89
N GLN A 556 -3.02 15.72 25.31
CA GLN A 556 -4.09 14.91 24.73
C GLN A 556 -5.45 15.62 24.78
N GLY A 557 -5.68 16.46 25.81
CA GLY A 557 -6.87 17.31 25.91
C GLY A 557 -6.95 18.42 24.85
N GLU A 558 -5.82 19.03 24.48
CA GLU A 558 -5.76 20.05 23.42
C GLU A 558 -5.90 19.43 22.02
N LEU A 559 -5.31 18.25 21.79
CA LEU A 559 -5.51 17.48 20.55
C LEU A 559 -6.97 17.03 20.41
N ALA A 560 -7.58 16.52 21.48
CA ALA A 560 -8.98 16.10 21.48
C ALA A 560 -9.93 17.30 21.26
N ALA A 561 -9.68 18.43 21.94
CA ALA A 561 -10.45 19.65 21.79
C ALA A 561 -10.32 20.26 20.37
N GLY A 562 -9.11 20.31 19.82
CA GLY A 562 -8.88 20.78 18.45
C GLY A 562 -9.53 19.86 17.41
N ARG A 563 -9.47 18.54 17.61
CA ARG A 563 -10.08 17.55 16.69
C ARG A 563 -11.59 17.57 16.73
N ILE A 564 -12.21 17.69 17.91
CA ILE A 564 -13.67 17.77 17.99
C ILE A 564 -14.17 19.09 17.40
N GLU A 565 -13.49 20.21 17.63
CA GLU A 565 -13.87 21.49 17.02
C GLU A 565 -13.68 21.49 15.49
N ALA A 566 -12.59 20.89 14.99
CA ALA A 566 -12.39 20.71 13.55
C ALA A 566 -13.48 19.80 12.95
N TYR A 567 -13.82 18.70 13.61
CA TYR A 567 -14.90 17.80 13.19
C TYR A 567 -16.26 18.49 13.20
N LEU A 568 -16.60 19.23 14.27
CA LEU A 568 -17.83 20.00 14.37
C LEU A 568 -17.93 21.08 13.29
N ALA A 569 -16.83 21.80 13.02
CA ALA A 569 -16.78 22.82 11.98
C ALA A 569 -16.90 22.22 10.57
N GLN A 570 -16.26 21.08 10.32
CA GLN A 570 -16.34 20.36 9.05
C GLN A 570 -17.76 19.82 8.81
N MET A 571 -18.40 19.29 9.85
CA MET A 571 -19.72 18.68 9.76
C MET A 571 -20.86 19.71 9.85
N ASP A 572 -20.61 20.95 10.27
CA ASP A 572 -21.65 21.99 10.33
C ASP A 572 -22.09 22.41 8.93
N GLY A 573 -23.35 22.14 8.60
CA GLY A 573 -23.89 22.32 7.26
C GLY A 573 -23.60 21.15 6.31
N TYR A 574 -22.84 20.14 6.74
CA TYR A 574 -22.62 18.92 5.97
C TYR A 574 -23.93 18.16 5.78
N ALA A 575 -24.12 17.61 4.58
CA ALA A 575 -25.30 16.86 4.21
C ALA A 575 -24.89 15.48 3.69
N VAL A 576 -25.28 14.43 4.40
CA VAL A 576 -25.14 13.06 3.92
C VAL A 576 -26.27 12.82 2.94
N THR A 577 -25.94 12.57 1.67
CA THR A 577 -26.92 12.25 0.64
C THR A 577 -26.83 10.77 0.29
N VAL A 578 -27.91 10.04 0.45
CA VAL A 578 -28.09 8.68 -0.05
C VAL A 578 -29.11 8.76 -1.18
N GLN A 579 -28.79 8.20 -2.34
CA GLN A 579 -29.68 8.18 -3.50
C GLN A 579 -29.82 6.78 -4.04
N ARG A 580 -31.00 6.50 -4.61
CA ARG A 580 -31.33 5.20 -5.19
C ARG A 580 -32.44 5.32 -6.21
N ASP A 581 -32.17 4.95 -7.46
CA ASP A 581 -33.19 4.96 -8.52
C ASP A 581 -34.03 3.69 -8.51
N LEU A 582 -35.33 3.83 -8.78
CA LEU A 582 -36.28 2.72 -8.90
C LEU A 582 -36.90 2.73 -10.31
N PRO A 583 -36.55 1.78 -11.19
CA PRO A 583 -37.09 1.68 -12.55
C PRO A 583 -38.55 1.18 -12.54
N ALA A 584 -39.29 1.42 -13.64
CA ALA A 584 -40.65 0.91 -13.81
C ALA A 584 -40.67 -0.63 -13.71
N ALA A 585 -41.68 -1.19 -13.04
CA ALA A 585 -41.94 -2.62 -13.10
C ALA A 585 -42.34 -3.00 -14.54
N GLU A 586 -41.80 -4.09 -15.08
CA GLU A 586 -42.32 -4.73 -16.31
C GLU A 586 -43.71 -5.32 -16.10
#